data_AF-A0A967GQP0-F1
#
_entry.id   AF-A0A967GQP0-F1
#
_cell.length_a   1.000
_cell.length_b   1.000
_cell.length_c   1.000
_cell.angle_alpha   90.00
_cell.angle_beta   90.00
_cell.angle_gamma   90.00
#
_symmetry.space_group_name_H-M   'P 1'
#
loop_
_entity.id
_entity.type
_entity.pdbx_description
1 polymer ?
#
loop_
_entity_poly.entity_id
_entity_poly.type
_entity_poly.pdbx_seq_one_letter_code
_entity_poly.pdbx_strand_id
1 'polypeptide(L)'
;MGPCLFDPADPCYMMRPRNLTPDEATGTGRYTERQIFNALRHGLRPSSTPDMEITEGDFPDDPDYLAIGMPWAELRHMADEDLWAIAAYLKHGVKPVDNTVEDTDRPAAGWANDWGAIKGTYPPPPFPTKNEEGG
;
A
#
# COMPACT_ATOMS: atom_id res chain seq x y z
N MET A 1 9.58 0.21 -13.63
CA MET A 1 10.25 -0.01 -14.92
C MET A 1 11.58 0.73 -14.90
N GLY A 2 12.68 0.02 -15.14
CA GLY A 2 14.03 0.59 -15.10
C GLY A 2 14.61 0.83 -16.49
N PRO A 3 15.92 1.12 -16.59
CA PRO A 3 16.60 1.33 -17.88
C PRO A 3 16.42 0.14 -18.84
N CYS A 4 16.19 -1.07 -18.30
CA CYS A 4 15.85 -2.26 -19.07
C CYS A 4 14.60 -2.15 -19.97
N LEU A 5 13.70 -1.19 -19.71
CA LEU A 5 12.55 -0.93 -20.58
C LEU A 5 12.98 -0.34 -21.93
N PHE A 6 14.11 0.37 -21.94
CA PHE A 6 14.62 1.09 -23.11
C PHE A 6 15.85 0.42 -23.72
N ASP A 7 16.64 -0.30 -22.92
CA ASP A 7 17.76 -1.12 -23.38
C ASP A 7 17.79 -2.48 -22.64
N PRO A 8 17.56 -3.61 -23.34
CA PRO A 8 17.60 -4.94 -22.71
C PRO A 8 18.98 -5.35 -22.17
N ALA A 9 20.06 -4.62 -22.49
CA ALA A 9 21.38 -4.84 -21.91
C ALA A 9 21.53 -4.25 -20.49
N ASP A 10 20.67 -3.30 -20.11
CA ASP A 10 20.69 -2.69 -18.78
C ASP A 10 19.86 -3.50 -17.76
N PRO A 11 20.29 -3.56 -16.49
CA PRO A 11 19.56 -4.28 -15.45
C PRO A 11 18.19 -3.62 -15.16
N CYS A 12 17.16 -4.44 -15.02
CA CYS A 12 15.85 -3.99 -14.55
C CYS A 12 15.89 -3.60 -13.07
N TYR A 13 15.05 -2.64 -12.69
CA TYR A 13 14.77 -2.43 -11.27
C TYR A 13 14.15 -3.69 -10.65
N MET A 14 14.74 -4.14 -9.56
CA MET A 14 14.26 -5.25 -8.77
C MET A 14 13.41 -4.76 -7.61
N MET A 15 12.11 -5.06 -7.66
CA MET A 15 11.20 -4.83 -6.55
C MET A 15 11.22 -6.02 -5.60
N ARG A 16 11.47 -5.75 -4.31
CA ARG A 16 11.58 -6.76 -3.27
C ARG A 16 10.43 -6.61 -2.27
N PRO A 17 9.61 -7.64 -2.02
CA PRO A 17 8.53 -7.56 -1.03
C PRO A 17 9.11 -7.53 0.38
N ARG A 18 8.53 -6.71 1.27
CA ARG A 18 8.95 -6.66 2.68
C ARG A 18 8.40 -7.85 3.47
N ASN A 19 9.04 -8.15 4.59
CA ASN A 19 8.56 -9.15 5.53
C ASN A 19 7.20 -8.71 6.12
N LEU A 20 6.15 -9.50 5.87
CA LEU A 20 4.79 -9.21 6.34
C LEU A 20 4.47 -9.85 7.70
N THR A 21 5.36 -10.70 8.23
CA THR A 21 5.15 -11.35 9.53
C THR A 21 5.19 -10.34 10.67
N PRO A 22 4.59 -10.64 11.84
CA PRO A 22 4.56 -9.70 12.97
C PRO A 22 5.90 -9.62 13.72
N ASP A 23 7.02 -9.89 13.05
CA ASP A 23 8.36 -9.68 13.60
C ASP A 23 8.62 -8.18 13.83
N GLU A 24 9.12 -7.82 15.01
CA GLU A 24 9.30 -6.41 15.41
C GLU A 24 10.48 -5.73 14.69
N ALA A 25 11.55 -6.47 14.42
CA ALA A 25 12.77 -5.93 13.83
C ALA A 25 12.66 -5.78 12.32
N THR A 26 12.23 -6.85 11.65
CA THR A 26 12.29 -6.99 10.19
C THR A 26 10.91 -6.93 9.52
N GLY A 27 9.84 -7.20 10.27
CA GLY A 27 8.48 -7.35 9.78
C GLY A 27 7.53 -6.18 10.07
N THR A 28 6.25 -6.51 10.14
CA THR A 28 5.13 -5.60 10.45
C THR A 28 4.85 -5.48 11.95
N GLY A 29 5.60 -6.21 12.79
CA GLY A 29 5.43 -6.25 14.25
C GLY A 29 5.55 -4.89 14.94
N ARG A 30 6.29 -3.96 14.34
CA ARG A 30 6.43 -2.58 14.85
C ARG A 30 5.27 -1.64 14.52
N TYR A 31 4.40 -2.00 13.57
CA TYR A 31 3.28 -1.16 13.15
C TYR A 31 1.99 -1.56 13.86
N THR A 32 1.11 -0.60 14.11
CA THR A 32 -0.21 -0.89 14.68
C THR A 32 -1.13 -1.49 13.63
N GLU A 33 -2.20 -2.18 14.06
CA GLU A 33 -3.21 -2.71 13.13
C GLU A 33 -3.85 -1.58 12.30
N ARG A 34 -4.05 -0.40 12.89
CA ARG A 34 -4.56 0.78 12.19
C ARG A 34 -3.58 1.28 11.12
N GLN A 35 -2.28 1.29 11.38
CA GLN A 35 -1.29 1.65 10.35
C GLN A 35 -1.29 0.63 9.20
N ILE A 36 -1.49 -0.66 9.50
CA ILE A 36 -1.64 -1.72 8.48
C ILE A 36 -2.94 -1.51 7.68
N PHE A 37 -4.05 -1.20 8.35
CA PHE A 37 -5.32 -0.86 7.71
C PHE A 37 -5.16 0.35 6.78
N ASN A 38 -4.51 1.43 7.24
CA ASN A 38 -4.26 2.62 6.43
C ASN A 38 -3.40 2.32 5.20
N ALA A 39 -2.43 1.41 5.32
CA ALA A 39 -1.66 0.90 4.20
C ALA A 39 -2.52 0.17 3.15
N LEU A 40 -3.48 -0.65 3.59
CA LEU A 40 -4.37 -1.38 2.67
C LEU A 40 -5.42 -0.47 2.04
N ARG A 41 -5.94 0.51 2.80
CA ARG A 41 -7.03 1.39 2.38
C ARG A 41 -6.57 2.60 1.57
N HIS A 42 -5.50 3.22 2.01
CA HIS A 42 -4.99 4.48 1.46
C HIS A 42 -3.66 4.31 0.74
N GLY A 43 -3.04 3.12 0.80
CA GLY A 43 -1.75 2.89 0.18
C GLY A 43 -0.59 3.59 0.88
N LEU A 44 -0.81 4.18 2.06
CA LEU A 44 0.21 4.96 2.75
C LEU A 44 1.19 4.05 3.47
N ARG A 45 2.48 4.38 3.42
CA ARG A 45 3.52 3.61 4.07
C ARG A 45 3.31 3.64 5.60
N PRO A 46 3.22 2.48 6.29
CA PRO A 46 3.00 2.44 7.73
C PRO A 46 4.03 3.20 8.56
N SER A 47 5.31 3.21 8.16
CA SER A 47 6.37 3.91 8.90
C SER A 47 6.27 5.43 8.85
N SER A 48 5.59 5.96 7.83
CA SER A 48 5.44 7.41 7.59
C SER A 48 4.02 7.88 7.90
N THR A 49 3.13 6.98 8.32
CA THR A 49 1.71 7.25 8.58
C THR A 49 1.45 7.21 10.09
N PRO A 50 0.84 8.26 10.69
CA PRO A 50 0.48 8.24 12.11
C PRO A 50 -0.55 7.14 12.42
N ASP A 51 -0.56 6.69 13.68
CA ASP A 51 -1.54 5.73 14.21
C ASP A 51 -2.90 6.41 14.47
N MET A 52 -3.56 6.83 13.39
CA MET A 52 -4.86 7.49 13.45
C MET A 52 -5.76 7.06 12.29
N GLU A 53 -7.06 7.29 12.44
CA GLU A 53 -8.00 7.21 11.34
C GLU A 53 -7.80 8.40 10.40
N ILE A 54 -7.71 8.12 9.09
CA ILE A 54 -7.50 9.15 8.08
C ILE A 54 -8.85 9.49 7.46
N THR A 55 -9.33 10.71 7.68
CA THR A 55 -10.50 11.25 6.98
C THR A 55 -10.09 12.10 5.78
N GLU A 56 -11.05 12.56 4.97
CA GLU A 56 -10.77 13.37 3.77
C GLU A 56 -9.89 14.61 4.03
N GLY A 57 -9.95 15.17 5.24
CA GLY A 57 -9.14 16.33 5.63
C GLY A 57 -7.77 16.01 6.24
N ASP A 58 -7.52 14.75 6.59
CA ASP A 58 -6.30 14.31 7.29
C ASP A 58 -5.26 13.68 6.36
N PHE A 59 -5.55 13.66 5.06
CA PHE A 59 -4.65 13.06 4.07
C PHE A 59 -3.36 13.90 3.96
N PRO A 60 -2.17 13.28 3.97
CA PRO A 60 -0.90 14.02 3.90
C PRO A 60 -0.78 14.85 2.61
N ASP A 61 -0.23 16.06 2.71
CA ASP A 61 0.08 16.91 1.55
C ASP A 61 1.13 16.26 0.63
N ASP A 62 2.10 15.55 1.22
CA ASP A 62 3.12 14.75 0.53
C ASP A 62 3.07 13.28 1.02
N PRO A 63 2.18 12.45 0.43
CA PRO A 63 2.02 11.06 0.84
C PRO A 63 3.20 10.17 0.40
N ASP A 64 3.74 9.40 1.34
CA ASP A 64 4.69 8.32 1.03
C ASP A 64 3.91 7.03 0.80
N TYR A 65 3.60 6.73 -0.46
CA TYR A 65 2.83 5.55 -0.83
C TYR A 65 3.67 4.26 -0.88
N LEU A 66 2.96 3.14 -0.77
CA LEU A 66 3.44 1.80 -1.02
C LEU A 66 3.68 1.53 -2.50
N ALA A 67 4.40 0.44 -2.74
CA ALA A 67 4.79 0.05 -4.07
C ALA A 67 3.69 -0.39 -5.00
N ILE A 68 3.87 -0.12 -6.29
CA ILE A 68 2.95 -0.58 -7.34
C ILE A 68 2.85 -2.12 -7.37
N GLY A 69 3.88 -2.82 -6.88
CA GLY A 69 3.83 -4.27 -6.68
C GLY A 69 2.99 -4.70 -5.48
N MET A 70 2.61 -3.78 -4.60
CA MET A 70 1.69 -4.02 -3.50
C MET A 70 0.27 -3.62 -3.97
N PRO A 71 -0.70 -4.55 -3.99
CA PRO A 71 -2.00 -4.35 -4.62
C PRO A 71 -3.00 -3.57 -3.74
N TRP A 72 -2.57 -2.46 -3.13
CA TRP A 72 -3.47 -1.66 -2.28
C TRP A 72 -4.57 -0.95 -3.10
N ALA A 73 -4.30 -0.63 -4.37
CA ALA A 73 -5.26 0.04 -5.24
C ALA A 73 -6.49 -0.83 -5.51
N GLU A 74 -6.32 -2.16 -5.46
CA GLU A 74 -7.38 -3.15 -5.60
C GLU A 74 -8.01 -3.44 -4.22
N LEU A 75 -7.20 -3.59 -3.18
CA LEU A 75 -7.68 -3.91 -1.83
C LEU A 75 -8.49 -2.78 -1.18
N ARG A 76 -8.23 -1.52 -1.52
CA ARG A 76 -8.93 -0.35 -0.94
C ARG A 76 -10.45 -0.36 -1.12
N HIS A 77 -10.97 -1.15 -2.05
CA HIS A 77 -12.40 -1.28 -2.32
C HIS A 77 -13.09 -2.36 -1.50
N MET A 78 -12.34 -3.12 -0.70
CA MET A 78 -12.91 -4.12 0.21
C MET A 78 -13.67 -3.45 1.37
N ALA A 79 -14.57 -4.24 1.98
CA ALA A 79 -15.26 -3.82 3.18
C ALA A 79 -14.27 -3.59 4.32
N ASP A 80 -14.59 -2.66 5.22
CA ASP A 80 -13.69 -2.27 6.31
C ASP A 80 -13.44 -3.46 7.24
N GLU A 81 -14.45 -4.32 7.44
CA GLU A 81 -14.35 -5.55 8.23
C GLU A 81 -13.31 -6.52 7.66
N ASP A 82 -13.25 -6.68 6.33
CA ASP A 82 -12.27 -7.55 5.68
C ASP A 82 -10.86 -6.98 5.78
N LEU A 83 -10.70 -5.66 5.63
CA LEU A 83 -9.41 -5.00 5.79
C LEU A 83 -8.89 -5.12 7.23
N TRP A 84 -9.77 -4.96 8.22
CA TRP A 84 -9.44 -5.21 9.62
C TRP A 84 -9.09 -6.67 9.88
N ALA A 85 -9.81 -7.62 9.30
CA ALA A 85 -9.50 -9.04 9.42
C ALA A 85 -8.12 -9.37 8.84
N ILE A 86 -7.73 -8.78 7.71
CA ILE A 86 -6.39 -8.92 7.14
C ILE A 86 -5.34 -8.33 8.08
N ALA A 87 -5.56 -7.12 8.60
CA ALA A 87 -4.63 -6.47 9.53
C ALA A 87 -4.42 -7.33 10.81
N ALA A 88 -5.51 -7.83 11.39
CA ALA A 88 -5.46 -8.71 12.55
C ALA A 88 -4.79 -10.05 12.24
N TYR A 89 -5.03 -10.63 11.06
CA TYR A 89 -4.37 -11.86 10.64
C TYR A 89 -2.86 -11.68 10.50
N LEU A 90 -2.40 -10.58 9.89
CA LEU A 90 -0.97 -10.29 9.77
C LEU A 90 -0.31 -10.05 11.13
N LYS A 91 -1.04 -9.43 12.06
CA LYS A 91 -0.51 -9.11 13.39
C LYS A 91 -0.51 -10.29 14.36
N HIS A 92 -1.54 -11.13 14.29
CA HIS A 92 -1.82 -12.15 15.32
C HIS A 92 -1.95 -13.57 14.78
N GLY A 93 -2.28 -13.74 13.50
CA GLY A 93 -2.52 -15.04 12.86
C GLY A 93 -1.27 -15.71 12.32
N VAL A 94 -0.18 -14.97 12.09
CA VAL A 94 1.06 -15.47 11.50
C VAL A 94 2.17 -15.54 12.56
N LYS A 95 3.02 -16.57 12.50
CA LYS A 95 4.20 -16.65 13.37
C LYS A 95 5.23 -15.60 12.94
N PRO A 96 5.87 -14.89 13.89
CA PRO A 96 6.95 -13.98 13.55
C PRO A 96 8.12 -14.77 12.95
N VAL A 97 8.69 -14.24 11.87
CA VAL A 97 9.89 -14.80 11.22
C VAL A 97 10.87 -13.65 11.03
N ASP A 98 12.06 -13.80 11.58
CA ASP A 98 13.16 -12.87 11.33
C ASP A 98 13.66 -13.06 9.89
N ASN A 99 13.40 -12.07 9.05
CA ASN A 99 13.79 -12.07 7.66
C ASN A 99 14.04 -10.63 7.18
N THR A 100 15.31 -10.23 7.21
CA THR A 100 15.72 -8.93 6.65
C THR A 100 15.75 -9.03 5.12
N VAL A 101 14.86 -8.27 4.48
CA VAL A 101 14.83 -8.14 3.03
C VAL A 101 15.59 -6.88 2.62
N GLU A 102 16.45 -7.01 1.62
CA GLU A 102 17.14 -5.87 1.00
C GLU A 102 16.14 -4.85 0.44
N ASP A 103 16.53 -3.58 0.44
CA ASP A 103 15.68 -2.54 -0.12
C ASP A 103 15.55 -2.68 -1.65
N THR A 104 14.43 -2.18 -2.17
CA THR A 104 14.17 -2.12 -3.62
C THR A 104 15.07 -1.06 -4.25
N ASP A 105 15.51 -1.30 -5.48
CA ASP A 105 16.47 -0.44 -6.18
C ASP A 105 15.96 1.01 -6.43
N ARG A 106 14.64 1.25 -6.32
CA ARG A 106 14.01 2.58 -6.35
C ARG A 106 13.06 2.76 -5.16
N PRO A 107 13.06 3.92 -4.48
CA PRO A 107 12.13 4.20 -3.39
C PRO A 107 10.70 4.41 -3.86
N ALA A 108 9.77 4.23 -2.92
CA ALA A 108 8.37 4.03 -3.23
C ALA A 108 7.52 5.24 -3.54
N ALA A 109 7.81 6.32 -2.85
CA ALA A 109 7.21 7.61 -3.13
C ALA A 109 7.38 8.00 -4.61
N GLY A 110 8.52 7.65 -5.23
CA GLY A 110 8.87 8.09 -6.58
C GLY A 110 8.13 7.39 -7.73
N TRP A 111 7.13 6.53 -7.49
CA TRP A 111 6.26 6.03 -8.59
C TRP A 111 4.80 6.39 -8.37
N ALA A 112 4.30 6.34 -7.13
CA ALA A 112 2.90 6.67 -6.85
C ALA A 112 2.64 8.19 -6.87
N ASN A 113 3.62 9.01 -6.47
CA ASN A 113 3.49 10.47 -6.54
C ASN A 113 3.53 10.97 -8.00
N ASP A 114 4.31 10.31 -8.87
CA ASP A 114 4.43 10.65 -10.30
C ASP A 114 3.16 10.31 -11.10
N TRP A 115 2.38 9.32 -10.66
CA TRP A 115 1.20 8.89 -11.41
C TRP A 115 -0.06 9.69 -11.12
N GLY A 116 -0.12 10.54 -10.08
CA GLY A 116 -1.30 11.36 -9.74
C GLY A 116 -2.64 10.60 -9.61
N ALA A 117 -2.62 9.28 -9.79
CA ALA A 117 -3.75 8.44 -10.18
C ALA A 117 -4.42 7.81 -8.98
N ILE A 118 -4.02 8.19 -7.77
CA ILE A 118 -4.52 7.57 -6.55
C ILE A 118 -5.09 8.60 -5.58
N LYS A 119 -5.73 9.62 -6.14
CA LYS A 119 -6.81 10.37 -5.48
C LYS A 119 -8.17 9.77 -5.85
N GLY A 120 -8.37 8.48 -5.58
CA GLY A 120 -9.71 7.91 -5.65
C GLY A 120 -10.45 8.25 -4.37
N THR A 121 -11.60 8.89 -4.43
CA THR A 121 -12.47 9.00 -3.25
C THR A 121 -12.99 7.61 -2.86
N TYR A 122 -13.04 7.34 -1.56
CA TYR A 122 -13.81 6.22 -1.01
C TYR A 122 -14.96 6.83 -0.18
N PRO A 123 -16.19 6.29 -0.24
CA PRO A 123 -16.60 5.11 -1.01
C PRO A 123 -16.62 5.33 -2.53
N PRO A 124 -16.47 4.28 -3.35
CA PRO A 124 -16.65 4.38 -4.79
C PRO A 124 -18.08 4.88 -5.10
N PRO A 125 -18.29 5.62 -6.20
CA PRO A 125 -19.63 6.04 -6.60
C PRO A 125 -20.52 4.79 -6.80
N PRO A 126 -21.81 4.85 -6.40
CA PRO A 126 -22.72 3.73 -6.58
C PRO A 126 -22.87 3.40 -8.07
N PHE A 127 -22.94 2.11 -8.38
CA PHE A 127 -23.23 1.61 -9.72
C PHE A 127 -24.75 1.65 -9.99
N PRO A 128 -25.21 2.00 -11.21
CA PRO A 128 -24.42 2.46 -12.36
C PRO A 128 -23.93 3.90 -12.18
N THR A 129 -22.75 4.20 -12.72
CA THR A 129 -22.28 5.58 -12.72
C THR A 129 -23.09 6.41 -13.71
N LYS A 130 -23.17 7.74 -13.52
CA LYS A 130 -23.88 8.67 -14.44
C LYS A 130 -23.46 8.54 -15.91
N ASN A 131 -22.29 7.96 -16.17
CA ASN A 131 -21.74 7.74 -17.50
C ASN A 131 -22.19 6.40 -18.14
N GLU A 132 -22.90 5.55 -17.39
CA GLU A 132 -23.34 4.21 -17.79
C GLU A 132 -24.87 4.10 -17.95
N GLU A 133 -25.64 5.15 -17.61
CA GLU A 133 -27.12 5.14 -17.68
C GLU A 133 -27.70 5.52 -19.07
N GLY A 134 -26.92 5.46 -20.14
CA GLY A 134 -27.42 5.79 -21.48
C GLY A 134 -26.51 5.35 -22.62
N GLY A 135 -26.69 4.10 -23.06
CA GLY A 135 -26.21 3.56 -24.33
C GLY A 135 -27.37 2.94 -25.11
#